data_AF-A0A0Q0C2M8-F1
#
_entry.id   AF-A0A0Q0C2M8-F1
#
_cell.length_a   1.000
_cell.length_b   1.000
_cell.length_c   1.000
_cell.angle_alpha   90.00
_cell.angle_beta   90.00
_cell.angle_gamma   90.00
#
_symmetry.space_group_name_H-M   'P 1'
#
loop_
_entity.id
_entity.type
_entity.pdbx_description
1 polymer ?
#
loop_
_entity_poly.entity_id
_entity_poly.type
_entity_poly.pdbx_seq_one_letter_code
_entity_poly.pdbx_strand_id
1 'polypeptide(L)'
;MKMNNTSVYGGAGPEVSTGLKSTKGGPGFEKNQSRKEMTMLIDAEIEATLQRLEAFRSELRRVTAEEQEEKAFQQHRQLEQLNDVLSENQLLLEKLHEAQEAYERLMKRDELNTQALSQQSSRLRHVLKKFPTHWEVERLEVERLKDERSAEVVQWHIHNAYLGDELIPLIKIKTYCFKSNVEVFIQRTDKQNSNWISWPYSLTDKEVFPCTPIQDHPYQGTNWLLSSLGTSDWKKLKELFKRMASALGKGTNTAVPKNVNARLLGDGLAKLVELLDNWPLSLRYDKVTLTKTIQTEHYRSLGILLSNVSLGEQRWDSLEYNLATVDENGGFGENPRLEFPESTRNVIENWFVESEDGRGLRLELRFAHPQAIDTNVWQLLSDSDQILIAALVSNLSVQLGILEREADNKSLRWTEWQELGNAVREIMVNNMRNHRRTLA
;
A
#
# COMPACT_ATOMS: atom_id res chain seq x y z
N MET A 1 4.79 2.99 37.00
CA MET A 1 4.11 3.45 38.23
C MET A 1 5.16 3.66 39.31
N LYS A 2 5.26 4.89 39.81
CA LYS A 2 6.27 5.34 40.77
C LYS A 2 5.93 4.81 42.17
N MET A 3 6.90 4.20 42.84
CA MET A 3 6.83 3.87 44.26
C MET A 3 6.91 5.16 45.07
N ASN A 4 5.89 5.43 45.89
CA ASN A 4 5.91 6.52 46.86
C ASN A 4 6.32 5.97 48.22
N ASN A 5 7.36 6.62 48.74
CA ASN A 5 8.06 6.35 49.98
C ASN A 5 7.89 7.62 50.84
N THR A 6 7.15 7.57 51.95
CA THR A 6 7.06 8.57 53.05
C THR A 6 6.02 8.04 54.04
N SER A 7 6.09 8.15 55.37
CA SER A 7 6.71 9.13 56.26
C SER A 7 6.76 8.53 57.67
N VAL A 8 7.88 8.71 58.39
CA VAL A 8 7.98 8.49 59.85
C VAL A 8 8.43 9.80 60.48
N TYR A 9 7.51 10.48 61.17
CA TYR A 9 7.75 11.50 62.20
C TYR A 9 8.45 10.82 63.40
N GLY A 10 9.42 11.38 64.14
CA GLY A 10 9.74 12.79 64.39
C GLY A 10 9.16 13.25 65.73
N GLY A 11 9.94 13.21 66.81
CA GLY A 11 9.61 13.81 68.13
C GLY A 11 10.11 12.95 69.30
N ALA A 12 11.34 13.16 69.79
CA ALA A 12 11.71 14.13 70.82
C ALA A 12 11.07 13.81 72.19
N GLY A 13 11.85 13.16 73.06
CA GLY A 13 11.50 12.93 74.45
C GLY A 13 11.72 14.17 75.33
N PRO A 14 11.25 14.11 76.58
CA PRO A 14 11.81 14.91 77.65
C PRO A 14 12.49 14.04 78.72
N GLU A 15 13.62 14.58 79.13
CA GLU A 15 14.37 14.38 80.36
C GLU A 15 13.51 14.13 81.59
N VAL A 16 13.85 13.13 82.42
CA VAL A 16 13.63 13.19 83.87
C VAL A 16 14.76 12.49 84.62
N SER A 17 15.57 13.34 85.25
CA SER A 17 16.12 13.24 86.61
C SER A 17 17.21 12.22 86.95
N THR A 18 18.39 12.81 87.03
CA THR A 18 19.59 12.43 87.78
C THR A 18 19.36 12.21 89.28
N GLY A 19 19.94 11.11 89.78
CA GLY A 19 20.82 11.04 90.96
C GLY A 19 20.46 11.81 92.24
N LEU A 20 20.24 11.06 93.33
CA LEU A 20 20.36 11.57 94.70
C LEU A 20 21.26 10.66 95.55
N LYS A 21 22.30 11.29 96.09
CA LYS A 21 23.36 10.75 96.94
C LYS A 21 22.91 10.61 98.40
N SER A 22 23.33 9.50 99.01
CA SER A 22 24.12 9.37 100.26
C SER A 22 23.95 10.39 101.41
N THR A 23 23.53 9.84 102.57
CA THR A 23 24.03 10.06 103.96
C THR A 23 23.95 11.43 104.65
N LYS A 24 23.29 11.48 105.84
CA LYS A 24 23.89 11.69 107.19
C LYS A 24 22.85 11.87 108.31
N GLY A 25 23.12 11.26 109.47
CA GLY A 25 22.88 11.80 110.84
C GLY A 25 21.49 11.65 111.49
N GLY A 26 21.43 10.97 112.65
CA GLY A 26 20.26 10.93 113.56
C GLY A 26 20.13 12.18 114.45
N PRO A 27 19.51 12.14 115.66
CA PRO A 27 18.80 11.05 116.35
C PRO A 27 17.41 11.46 116.93
N GLY A 28 16.68 10.51 117.55
CA GLY A 28 15.73 10.81 118.64
C GLY A 28 14.31 10.23 118.52
N PHE A 29 14.00 9.28 119.41
CA PHE A 29 12.71 8.89 120.02
C PHE A 29 11.50 9.84 119.75
N GLU A 30 10.27 9.41 119.43
CA GLU A 30 9.40 8.45 120.10
C GLU A 30 8.44 7.74 119.12
N LYS A 31 7.98 6.56 119.53
CA LYS A 31 7.59 5.44 118.68
C LYS A 31 6.09 5.12 118.83
N ASN A 32 5.45 4.82 117.71
CA ASN A 32 4.84 3.50 117.43
C ASN A 32 3.32 3.28 117.33
N GLN A 33 2.41 4.22 117.60
CA GLN A 33 0.97 3.87 117.54
C GLN A 33 0.25 4.31 116.25
N SER A 34 0.55 5.50 115.72
CA SER A 34 -0.08 6.02 114.49
C SER A 34 0.49 5.43 113.19
N ARG A 35 1.66 4.76 113.25
CA ARG A 35 2.24 4.02 112.11
C ARG A 35 1.44 2.78 111.72
N LYS A 36 0.78 2.11 112.69
CA LYS A 36 0.14 0.80 112.45
C LYS A 36 -1.13 0.87 111.60
N GLU A 37 -1.95 1.90 111.80
CA GLU A 37 -3.19 2.09 111.02
C GLU A 37 -2.88 2.57 109.61
N MET A 38 -1.87 3.45 109.46
CA MET A 38 -1.41 3.88 108.15
C MET A 38 -0.76 2.73 107.37
N THR A 39 -0.01 1.82 108.03
CA THR A 39 0.51 0.62 107.37
C THR A 39 -0.60 -0.33 106.94
N MET A 40 -1.66 -0.53 107.73
CA MET A 40 -2.78 -1.40 107.33
C MET A 40 -3.58 -0.84 106.14
N LEU A 41 -3.80 0.47 106.09
CA LEU A 41 -4.49 1.10 104.94
C LEU A 41 -3.62 1.02 103.67
N ILE A 42 -2.31 1.23 103.82
CA ILE A 42 -1.34 1.08 102.73
C ILE A 42 -1.28 -0.37 102.26
N ASP A 43 -1.28 -1.35 103.17
CA ASP A 43 -1.23 -2.78 102.82
C ASP A 43 -2.53 -3.22 102.11
N ALA A 44 -3.69 -2.73 102.54
CA ALA A 44 -4.97 -3.00 101.86
C ALA A 44 -5.03 -2.34 100.46
N GLU A 45 -4.51 -1.13 100.30
CA GLU A 45 -4.40 -0.45 99.00
C GLU A 45 -3.38 -1.17 98.08
N ILE A 46 -2.28 -1.68 98.64
CA ILE A 46 -1.29 -2.51 97.93
C ILE A 46 -1.96 -3.81 97.46
N GLU A 47 -2.75 -4.46 98.30
CA GLU A 47 -3.41 -5.72 97.93
C GLU A 47 -4.50 -5.50 96.87
N ALA A 48 -5.29 -4.42 96.99
CA ALA A 48 -6.27 -4.04 95.98
C ALA A 48 -5.62 -3.64 94.64
N THR A 49 -4.47 -2.96 94.68
CA THR A 49 -3.71 -2.62 93.46
C THR A 49 -3.07 -3.85 92.83
N LEU A 50 -2.56 -4.80 93.63
CA LEU A 50 -2.04 -6.08 93.13
C LEU A 50 -3.14 -6.90 92.43
N GLN A 51 -4.33 -7.00 93.03
CA GLN A 51 -5.47 -7.69 92.40
C GLN A 51 -5.90 -7.03 91.09
N ARG A 52 -5.93 -5.69 91.02
CA ARG A 52 -6.18 -4.97 89.76
C ARG A 52 -5.10 -5.22 88.71
N LEU A 53 -3.84 -5.33 89.13
CA LEU A 53 -2.70 -5.59 88.25
C LEU A 53 -2.75 -7.03 87.70
N GLU A 54 -3.16 -7.99 88.51
CA GLU A 54 -3.40 -9.38 88.07
C GLU A 54 -4.58 -9.47 87.11
N ALA A 55 -5.70 -8.81 87.41
CA ALA A 55 -6.86 -8.73 86.50
C ALA A 55 -6.49 -8.06 85.15
N PHE A 56 -5.69 -6.99 85.19
CA PHE A 56 -5.19 -6.33 83.99
C PHE A 56 -4.23 -7.22 83.20
N ARG A 57 -3.36 -8.00 83.88
CA ARG A 57 -2.48 -8.97 83.22
C ARG A 57 -3.25 -10.12 82.59
N SER A 58 -4.31 -10.63 83.21
CA SER A 58 -5.16 -11.66 82.60
C SER A 58 -5.91 -11.12 81.39
N GLU A 59 -6.40 -9.88 81.46
CA GLU A 59 -7.08 -9.25 80.33
C GLU A 59 -6.13 -8.94 79.18
N LEU A 60 -4.92 -8.44 79.47
CA LEU A 60 -3.87 -8.22 78.47
C LEU A 60 -3.51 -9.53 77.77
N ARG A 61 -3.38 -10.63 78.51
CA ARG A 61 -3.13 -11.96 77.93
C ARG A 61 -4.27 -12.40 77.01
N ARG A 62 -5.52 -12.19 77.42
CA ARG A 62 -6.71 -12.51 76.61
C ARG A 62 -6.71 -11.70 75.31
N VAL A 63 -6.54 -10.39 75.39
CA VAL A 63 -6.49 -9.50 74.22
C VAL A 63 -5.33 -9.86 73.30
N THR A 64 -4.14 -10.17 73.83
CA THR A 64 -3.01 -10.59 72.98
C THR A 64 -3.23 -11.95 72.31
N ALA A 65 -3.96 -12.86 72.97
CA ALA A 65 -4.31 -14.16 72.38
C ALA A 65 -5.35 -13.98 71.26
N GLU A 66 -6.37 -13.15 71.48
CA GLU A 66 -7.39 -12.79 70.48
C GLU A 66 -6.76 -12.07 69.27
N GLU A 67 -5.84 -11.12 69.48
CA GLU A 67 -5.09 -10.48 68.39
C GLU A 67 -4.21 -11.47 67.61
N GLN A 68 -3.59 -12.44 68.29
CA GLN A 68 -2.78 -13.47 67.63
C GLN A 68 -3.65 -14.41 66.80
N GLU A 69 -4.82 -14.79 67.31
CA GLU A 69 -5.78 -15.63 66.60
C GLU A 69 -6.37 -14.90 65.38
N GLU A 70 -6.72 -13.62 65.52
CA GLU A 70 -7.19 -12.80 64.39
C GLU A 70 -6.11 -12.60 63.33
N LYS A 71 -4.85 -12.35 63.73
CA LYS A 71 -3.72 -12.28 62.80
C LYS A 71 -3.48 -13.61 62.09
N ALA A 72 -3.56 -14.73 62.81
CA ALA A 72 -3.41 -16.06 62.21
C ALA A 72 -4.55 -16.35 61.20
N PHE A 73 -5.78 -15.96 61.53
CA PHE A 73 -6.92 -16.09 60.64
C PHE A 73 -6.78 -15.23 59.38
N GLN A 74 -6.34 -13.98 59.52
CA GLN A 74 -6.08 -13.09 58.38
C GLN A 74 -4.96 -13.62 57.49
N GLN A 75 -3.87 -14.15 58.07
CA GLN A 75 -2.78 -14.78 57.31
C GLN A 75 -3.25 -16.02 56.57
N HIS A 76 -4.07 -16.86 57.20
CA HIS A 76 -4.62 -18.05 56.56
C HIS A 76 -5.50 -17.69 55.36
N ARG A 77 -6.37 -16.69 55.51
CA ARG A 77 -7.22 -16.18 54.43
C ARG A 77 -6.40 -15.59 53.27
N GLN A 78 -5.32 -14.87 53.57
CA GLN A 78 -4.41 -14.35 52.54
C GLN A 78 -3.70 -15.49 51.79
N LEU A 79 -3.30 -16.55 52.49
CA LEU A 79 -2.71 -17.74 51.87
C LEU A 79 -3.69 -18.47 50.96
N GLU A 80 -4.96 -18.62 51.35
CA GLU A 80 -6.00 -19.20 50.49
C GLU A 80 -6.20 -18.37 49.22
N GLN A 81 -6.36 -17.04 49.36
CA GLN A 81 -6.49 -16.15 48.19
C GLN A 81 -5.29 -16.22 47.26
N LEU A 82 -4.07 -16.28 47.83
CA LEU A 82 -2.85 -16.44 47.05
C LEU A 82 -2.87 -17.76 46.28
N ASN A 83 -3.30 -18.85 46.92
CA ASN A 83 -3.37 -20.16 46.31
C ASN A 83 -4.41 -20.22 45.18
N ASP A 84 -5.57 -19.58 45.38
CA ASP A 84 -6.60 -19.45 44.34
C ASP A 84 -6.06 -18.71 43.11
N VAL A 85 -5.41 -17.56 43.32
CA VAL A 85 -4.79 -16.77 42.24
C VAL A 85 -3.66 -17.55 41.55
N LEU A 86 -2.88 -18.33 42.29
CA LEU A 86 -1.84 -19.19 41.70
C LEU A 86 -2.45 -20.29 40.83
N SER A 87 -3.55 -20.90 41.28
CA SER A 87 -4.26 -21.92 40.52
C SER A 87 -4.90 -21.36 39.24
N GLU A 88 -5.49 -20.16 39.32
CA GLU A 88 -6.07 -19.47 38.16
C GLU A 88 -4.98 -19.09 37.15
N ASN A 89 -3.86 -18.55 37.61
CA ASN A 89 -2.72 -18.25 36.75
C ASN A 89 -2.16 -19.49 36.05
N GLN A 90 -2.10 -20.63 36.76
CA GLN A 90 -1.66 -21.88 36.18
C GLN A 90 -2.62 -22.35 35.07
N LEU A 91 -3.94 -22.28 35.31
CA LEU A 91 -4.95 -22.62 34.31
C LEU A 91 -4.88 -21.69 33.09
N LEU A 92 -4.69 -20.38 33.30
CA LEU A 92 -4.55 -19.41 32.21
C LEU A 92 -3.31 -19.68 31.36
N LEU A 93 -2.19 -20.04 31.99
CA LEU A 93 -0.97 -20.43 31.29
C LEU A 93 -1.17 -21.70 30.45
N GLU A 94 -1.85 -22.71 30.98
CA GLU A 94 -2.21 -23.92 30.24
C GLU A 94 -3.10 -23.59 29.02
N LYS A 95 -4.12 -22.76 29.21
CA LYS A 95 -5.01 -22.31 28.12
C LYS A 95 -4.26 -21.51 27.06
N LEU A 96 -3.30 -20.68 27.46
CA LEU A 96 -2.47 -19.92 26.54
C LEU A 96 -1.55 -20.85 25.73
N HIS A 97 -0.96 -21.87 26.36
CA HIS A 97 -0.17 -22.88 25.65
C HIS A 97 -1.02 -23.69 24.66
N GLU A 98 -2.22 -24.14 25.05
CA GLU A 98 -3.14 -24.84 24.14
C GLU A 98 -3.51 -23.98 22.93
N ALA A 99 -3.81 -22.70 23.15
CA ALA A 99 -4.14 -21.76 22.07
C ALA A 99 -2.94 -21.51 21.15
N GLN A 100 -1.73 -21.38 21.70
CA GLN A 100 -0.50 -21.20 20.94
C GLN A 100 -0.23 -22.44 20.07
N GLU A 101 -0.31 -23.64 20.62
CA GLU A 101 -0.13 -24.87 19.84
C GLU A 101 -1.16 -25.01 18.71
N ALA A 102 -2.43 -24.66 18.97
CA ALA A 102 -3.48 -24.68 17.96
C ALA A 102 -3.17 -23.69 16.82
N TYR A 103 -2.69 -22.49 17.16
CA TYR A 103 -2.30 -21.48 16.19
C TYR A 103 -1.10 -21.91 15.35
N GLU A 104 -0.06 -22.48 15.98
CA GLU A 104 1.11 -23.02 15.29
C GLU A 104 0.74 -24.13 14.30
N ARG A 105 -0.20 -25.01 14.67
CA ARG A 105 -0.73 -26.05 13.77
C ARG A 105 -1.47 -25.44 12.57
N LEU A 106 -2.28 -24.40 12.78
CA LEU A 106 -2.98 -23.72 11.70
C LEU A 106 -2.02 -23.00 10.75
N MET A 107 -1.05 -22.26 11.29
CA MET A 107 -0.01 -21.58 10.50
C MET A 107 0.77 -22.58 9.65
N LYS A 108 1.21 -23.70 10.22
CA LYS A 108 1.93 -24.75 9.47
C LYS A 108 1.08 -25.35 8.35
N ARG A 109 -0.22 -25.54 8.59
CA ARG A 109 -1.14 -26.04 7.56
C ARG A 109 -1.33 -25.02 6.43
N ASP A 110 -1.45 -23.74 6.78
CA ASP A 110 -1.61 -22.67 5.81
C ASP A 110 -0.36 -22.49 4.95
N GLU A 111 0.83 -22.58 5.55
CA GLU A 111 2.11 -22.57 4.84
C GLU A 111 2.22 -23.74 3.85
N LEU A 112 1.88 -24.96 4.29
CA LEU A 112 1.88 -26.14 3.41
C LEU A 112 0.87 -26.02 2.26
N ASN A 113 -0.32 -25.50 2.54
CA ASN A 113 -1.34 -25.25 1.51
C ASN A 113 -0.86 -24.19 0.50
N THR A 114 -0.29 -23.10 0.98
CA THR A 114 0.26 -22.02 0.14
C THR A 114 1.40 -22.55 -0.72
N GLN A 115 2.28 -23.39 -0.16
CA GLN A 115 3.35 -24.03 -0.92
C GLN A 115 2.78 -24.98 -1.99
N ALA A 116 1.80 -25.82 -1.65
CA ALA A 116 1.16 -26.72 -2.62
C ALA A 116 0.45 -25.95 -3.76
N LEU A 117 -0.28 -24.88 -3.44
CA LEU A 117 -0.90 -23.99 -4.41
C LEU A 117 0.13 -23.30 -5.31
N SER A 118 1.26 -22.84 -4.74
CA SER A 118 2.34 -22.21 -5.50
C SER A 118 3.00 -23.18 -6.48
N GLN A 119 3.16 -24.46 -6.08
CA GLN A 119 3.70 -25.52 -6.92
C GLN A 119 2.73 -25.87 -8.05
N GLN A 120 1.44 -26.02 -7.76
CA GLN A 120 0.41 -26.27 -8.78
C GLN A 120 0.33 -25.10 -9.78
N SER A 121 0.30 -23.86 -9.29
CA SER A 121 0.31 -22.66 -10.14
C SER A 121 1.55 -22.59 -11.02
N SER A 122 2.73 -22.91 -10.47
CA SER A 122 3.98 -22.93 -11.25
C SER A 122 3.97 -24.01 -12.33
N ARG A 123 3.43 -25.20 -12.02
CA ARG A 123 3.25 -26.27 -13.00
C ARG A 123 2.27 -25.86 -14.11
N LEU A 124 1.13 -25.26 -13.75
CA LEU A 124 0.15 -24.75 -14.72
C LEU A 124 0.77 -23.68 -15.62
N ARG A 125 1.51 -22.71 -15.06
CA ARG A 125 2.27 -21.72 -15.84
C ARG A 125 3.26 -22.37 -16.80
N HIS A 126 3.94 -23.45 -16.40
CA HIS A 126 4.85 -24.16 -17.29
C HIS A 126 4.12 -24.86 -18.45
N VAL A 127 2.92 -25.40 -18.20
CA VAL A 127 2.06 -25.98 -19.24
C VAL A 127 1.58 -24.88 -20.18
N LEU A 128 1.09 -23.75 -19.67
CA LEU A 128 0.65 -22.61 -20.47
C LEU A 128 1.78 -22.01 -21.32
N LYS A 129 3.02 -21.95 -20.79
CA LYS A 129 4.20 -21.57 -21.59
C LYS A 129 4.47 -22.52 -22.75
N LYS A 130 4.19 -23.82 -22.60
CA LYS A 130 4.33 -24.81 -23.68
C LYS A 130 3.19 -24.76 -24.69
N PHE A 131 2.00 -24.33 -24.27
CA PHE A 131 0.82 -24.20 -25.12
C PHE A 131 0.31 -22.75 -25.14
N PRO A 132 1.05 -21.81 -25.75
CA PRO A 132 0.70 -20.39 -25.75
C PRO A 132 -0.62 -20.08 -26.47
N THR A 133 -1.13 -20.99 -27.30
CA THR A 133 -2.43 -20.84 -27.97
C THR A 133 -3.59 -21.45 -27.18
N HIS A 134 -3.36 -22.03 -26.00
CA HIS A 134 -4.42 -22.60 -25.18
C HIS A 134 -5.23 -21.49 -24.52
N TRP A 135 -6.54 -21.50 -24.72
CA TRP A 135 -7.46 -20.56 -24.10
C TRP A 135 -8.24 -21.26 -22.98
N GLU A 136 -7.94 -20.90 -21.74
CA GLU A 136 -8.72 -21.30 -20.57
C GLU A 136 -10.01 -20.48 -20.53
N VAL A 137 -11.09 -21.08 -21.05
CA VAL A 137 -12.45 -20.54 -21.08
C VAL A 137 -13.42 -21.64 -20.72
N GLU A 138 -14.40 -21.33 -19.87
CA GLU A 138 -15.45 -22.26 -19.51
C GLU A 138 -16.48 -22.41 -20.65
N ARG A 139 -16.97 -21.28 -21.18
CA ARG A 139 -18.01 -21.27 -22.21
C ARG A 139 -17.81 -20.12 -23.18
N LEU A 140 -17.84 -20.44 -24.47
CA LEU A 140 -17.80 -19.50 -25.58
C LEU A 140 -19.08 -19.63 -26.40
N GLU A 141 -19.89 -18.60 -26.40
CA GLU A 141 -21.08 -18.53 -27.25
C GLU A 141 -20.89 -17.51 -28.34
N VAL A 142 -21.26 -17.90 -29.56
CA VAL A 142 -21.15 -17.07 -30.74
C VAL A 142 -22.53 -17.00 -31.36
N GLU A 143 -23.08 -15.79 -31.53
CA GLU A 143 -24.40 -15.57 -32.10
C GLU A 143 -24.30 -14.69 -33.34
N ARG A 144 -25.01 -15.05 -34.40
CA ARG A 144 -25.13 -14.19 -35.59
C ARG A 144 -26.27 -13.21 -35.39
N LEU A 145 -25.95 -11.92 -35.38
CA LEU A 145 -26.95 -10.85 -35.41
C LEU A 145 -27.24 -10.47 -36.87
N LYS A 146 -28.52 -10.29 -37.19
CA LYS A 146 -28.92 -9.71 -38.48
C LYS A 146 -28.77 -8.19 -38.36
N ASP A 147 -28.01 -7.58 -39.25
CA ASP A 147 -27.84 -6.14 -39.33
C ASP A 147 -28.43 -5.59 -40.64
N GLU A 148 -28.96 -4.38 -40.59
CA GLU A 148 -29.65 -3.71 -41.71
C GLU A 148 -28.69 -3.33 -42.85
N ARG A 149 -27.38 -3.24 -42.55
CA ARG A 149 -26.34 -2.76 -43.47
C ARG A 149 -25.66 -3.84 -44.33
N SER A 150 -26.27 -5.02 -44.47
CA SER A 150 -25.73 -6.17 -45.24
C SER A 150 -24.39 -6.76 -44.73
N ALA A 151 -23.93 -6.37 -43.54
CA ALA A 151 -22.73 -6.90 -42.90
C ALA A 151 -23.04 -8.17 -42.09
N GLU A 152 -22.13 -9.15 -42.08
CA GLU A 152 -22.26 -10.26 -41.12
C GLU A 152 -21.78 -9.77 -39.75
N VAL A 153 -22.74 -9.62 -38.82
CA VAL A 153 -22.47 -9.22 -37.45
C VAL A 153 -22.48 -10.44 -36.55
N VAL A 154 -21.41 -10.59 -35.78
CA VAL A 154 -21.22 -11.71 -34.86
C VAL A 154 -21.04 -11.15 -33.46
N GLN A 155 -21.85 -11.65 -32.54
CA GLN A 155 -21.82 -11.35 -31.12
C GLN A 155 -21.13 -12.49 -30.39
N TRP A 156 -20.17 -12.16 -29.54
CA TRP A 156 -19.41 -13.10 -28.73
C TRP A 156 -19.75 -12.90 -27.26
N HIS A 157 -20.11 -13.99 -26.59
CA HIS A 157 -20.26 -14.06 -25.15
C HIS A 157 -19.24 -15.05 -24.61
N ILE A 158 -18.19 -14.52 -23.97
CA ILE A 158 -17.10 -15.32 -23.41
C ILE A 158 -17.29 -15.32 -21.91
N HIS A 159 -17.62 -16.47 -21.33
CA HIS A 159 -17.84 -16.63 -19.89
C HIS A 159 -16.62 -17.23 -19.20
N ASN A 160 -16.27 -16.67 -18.04
CA ASN A 160 -15.20 -17.15 -17.16
C ASN A 160 -13.90 -17.41 -17.93
N ALA A 161 -13.38 -16.35 -18.55
CA ALA A 161 -12.17 -16.38 -19.35
C ALA A 161 -10.96 -15.97 -18.52
N TYR A 162 -9.90 -16.77 -18.53
CA TYR A 162 -8.62 -16.34 -17.99
C TYR A 162 -7.84 -15.55 -19.04
N LEU A 163 -7.45 -14.31 -18.71
CA LEU A 163 -6.49 -13.51 -19.47
C LEU A 163 -5.25 -13.24 -18.60
N GLY A 164 -4.20 -14.02 -18.80
CA GLY A 164 -3.07 -14.06 -17.86
C GLY A 164 -3.49 -14.78 -16.57
N ASP A 165 -3.27 -14.14 -15.42
CA ASP A 165 -3.63 -14.68 -14.10
C ASP A 165 -5.02 -14.18 -13.62
N GLU A 166 -5.73 -13.38 -14.42
CA GLU A 166 -7.01 -12.77 -14.05
C GLU A 166 -8.19 -13.52 -14.67
N LEU A 167 -9.17 -13.88 -13.83
CA LEU A 167 -10.45 -14.46 -14.25
C LEU A 167 -11.44 -13.34 -14.57
N ILE A 168 -11.92 -13.31 -15.80
CA ILE A 168 -12.91 -12.34 -16.26
C ILE A 168 -14.26 -13.07 -16.42
N PRO A 169 -15.29 -12.72 -15.63
CA PRO A 169 -16.56 -13.45 -15.63
C PRO A 169 -17.31 -13.41 -16.96
N LEU A 170 -17.28 -12.27 -17.65
CA LEU A 170 -17.98 -12.09 -18.92
C LEU A 170 -17.28 -11.04 -19.80
N ILE A 171 -16.95 -11.43 -21.02
CA ILE A 171 -16.48 -10.53 -22.09
C ILE A 171 -17.50 -10.55 -23.22
N LYS A 172 -18.04 -9.38 -23.56
CA LYS A 172 -18.95 -9.18 -24.68
C LYS A 172 -18.23 -8.47 -25.81
N ILE A 173 -18.23 -9.07 -27.00
CA ILE A 173 -17.56 -8.51 -28.17
C ILE A 173 -18.50 -8.57 -29.36
N LYS A 174 -18.57 -7.50 -30.13
CA LYS A 174 -19.30 -7.43 -31.38
C LYS A 174 -18.31 -7.28 -32.52
N THR A 175 -18.35 -8.19 -33.48
CA THR A 175 -17.49 -8.15 -34.66
C THR A 175 -18.32 -7.98 -35.92
N TYR A 176 -17.96 -7.02 -36.76
CA TYR A 176 -18.57 -6.77 -38.06
C TYR A 176 -17.62 -7.24 -39.16
N CYS A 177 -18.10 -8.12 -40.03
CA CYS A 177 -17.31 -8.63 -41.15
C CYS A 177 -17.67 -7.90 -42.45
N PHE A 178 -16.70 -7.19 -43.03
CA PHE A 178 -16.86 -6.46 -44.29
C PHE A 178 -15.76 -6.86 -45.28
N LYS A 179 -16.10 -7.55 -46.38
CA LYS A 179 -15.21 -7.76 -47.55
C LYS A 179 -13.74 -8.09 -47.20
N SER A 180 -13.50 -8.95 -46.21
CA SER A 180 -12.21 -9.41 -45.65
C SER A 180 -11.55 -8.60 -44.52
N ASN A 181 -12.17 -7.52 -44.06
CA ASN A 181 -11.81 -6.79 -42.85
C ASN A 181 -12.81 -7.10 -41.74
N VAL A 182 -12.34 -7.10 -40.50
CA VAL A 182 -13.17 -7.28 -39.31
C VAL A 182 -13.05 -6.04 -38.47
N GLU A 183 -14.19 -5.43 -38.16
CA GLU A 183 -14.27 -4.40 -37.15
C GLU A 183 -14.67 -5.02 -35.82
N VAL A 184 -13.95 -4.71 -34.75
CA VAL A 184 -14.16 -5.28 -33.42
C VAL A 184 -14.55 -4.19 -32.44
N PHE A 185 -15.61 -4.44 -31.67
CA PHE A 185 -16.12 -3.56 -30.63
C PHE A 185 -16.28 -4.35 -29.33
N ILE A 186 -15.61 -3.91 -28.25
CA ILE A 186 -15.84 -4.48 -26.92
C ILE A 186 -17.04 -3.77 -26.30
N GLN A 187 -18.00 -4.54 -25.81
CA GLN A 187 -19.20 -3.99 -25.16
C GLN A 187 -19.01 -3.95 -23.65
N ARG A 188 -19.48 -2.87 -23.03
CA ARG A 188 -19.49 -2.73 -21.59
C ARG A 188 -20.48 -3.72 -20.98
N THR A 189 -20.01 -4.58 -20.10
CA THR A 189 -20.83 -5.62 -19.47
C THR A 189 -21.63 -5.11 -18.28
N ASP A 190 -21.08 -4.15 -17.53
CA ASP A 190 -21.72 -3.51 -16.38
C ASP A 190 -21.07 -2.13 -16.12
N LYS A 191 -21.83 -1.15 -15.64
CA LYS A 191 -21.29 0.15 -15.21
C LYS A 191 -20.75 0.10 -13.78
N GLN A 192 -21.17 -0.88 -12.97
CA GLN A 192 -20.80 -1.00 -11.55
C GLN A 192 -19.69 -2.02 -11.29
N ASN A 193 -19.48 -3.02 -12.15
CA ASN A 193 -18.36 -3.94 -12.03
C ASN A 193 -17.08 -3.41 -12.70
N SER A 194 -15.94 -3.83 -12.13
CA SER A 194 -14.59 -3.61 -12.66
C SER A 194 -14.50 -4.13 -14.10
N ASN A 195 -14.52 -3.21 -15.06
CA ASN A 195 -14.20 -3.53 -16.44
C ASN A 195 -12.77 -4.11 -16.49
N TRP A 196 -12.60 -5.24 -17.17
CA TRP A 196 -11.30 -5.91 -17.32
C TRP A 196 -10.28 -5.12 -18.17
N ILE A 197 -10.74 -4.05 -18.82
CA ILE A 197 -9.97 -2.99 -19.49
C ILE A 197 -10.39 -1.64 -18.91
N SER A 198 -9.43 -0.74 -18.73
CA SER A 198 -9.68 0.65 -18.35
C SER A 198 -10.38 1.41 -19.47
N TRP A 199 -11.55 1.98 -19.19
CA TRP A 199 -12.31 2.75 -20.19
C TRP A 199 -11.78 4.19 -20.24
N PRO A 200 -11.32 4.67 -21.41
CA PRO A 200 -10.96 6.08 -21.58
C PRO A 200 -12.14 6.99 -21.27
N TYR A 201 -11.85 8.15 -20.68
CA TYR A 201 -12.88 9.11 -20.28
C TYR A 201 -13.79 9.55 -21.44
N SER A 202 -13.26 9.63 -22.65
CA SER A 202 -14.01 9.94 -23.87
C SER A 202 -15.13 8.95 -24.21
N LEU A 203 -15.10 7.76 -23.59
CA LEU A 203 -16.06 6.69 -23.75
C LEU A 203 -16.91 6.46 -22.49
N THR A 204 -16.86 7.36 -21.50
CA THR A 204 -17.58 7.18 -20.22
C THR A 204 -19.08 6.94 -20.43
N ASP A 205 -19.70 7.68 -21.36
CA ASP A 205 -21.12 7.58 -21.69
C ASP A 205 -21.42 6.55 -22.78
N LYS A 206 -20.40 5.95 -23.39
CA LYS A 206 -20.56 4.97 -24.47
C LYS A 206 -20.60 3.56 -23.92
N GLU A 207 -21.34 2.70 -24.63
CA GLU A 207 -21.47 1.28 -24.30
C GLU A 207 -20.48 0.41 -25.06
N VAL A 208 -19.76 0.97 -26.04
CA VAL A 208 -18.83 0.25 -26.91
C VAL A 208 -17.46 0.91 -26.97
N PHE A 209 -16.43 0.08 -26.93
CA PHE A 209 -15.03 0.44 -27.17
C PHE A 209 -14.62 -0.07 -28.55
N PRO A 210 -14.33 0.81 -29.54
CA PRO A 210 -13.86 0.38 -30.85
C PRO A 210 -12.39 -0.08 -30.78
N CYS A 211 -12.12 -1.29 -31.26
CA CYS A 211 -10.79 -1.90 -31.26
C CYS A 211 -10.15 -1.99 -32.65
N THR A 212 -10.83 -1.53 -33.69
CA THR A 212 -10.32 -1.59 -35.06
C THR A 212 -9.51 -0.34 -35.37
N PRO A 213 -8.25 -0.50 -35.79
CA PRO A 213 -7.49 0.63 -36.26
C PRO A 213 -7.98 1.09 -37.62
N ILE A 214 -8.07 2.41 -37.79
CA ILE A 214 -8.35 3.07 -39.07
C ILE A 214 -7.01 3.39 -39.74
N GLN A 215 -6.96 3.40 -41.08
CA GLN A 215 -5.79 3.83 -41.86
C GLN A 215 -5.53 5.33 -41.67
N ASP A 216 -5.00 5.70 -40.51
CA ASP A 216 -4.67 7.07 -40.10
C ASP A 216 -3.58 7.04 -39.02
N HIS A 217 -3.14 8.22 -38.56
CA HIS A 217 -2.11 8.31 -37.53
C HIS A 217 -2.52 7.58 -36.22
N PRO A 218 -1.58 6.93 -35.51
CA PRO A 218 -1.87 6.15 -34.27
C PRO A 218 -2.51 6.94 -33.13
N TYR A 219 -2.43 8.27 -33.19
CA TYR A 219 -2.95 9.20 -32.18
C TYR A 219 -4.13 10.02 -32.70
N GLN A 220 -4.78 9.59 -33.78
CA GLN A 220 -5.95 10.26 -34.36
C GLN A 220 -7.17 9.34 -34.39
N GLY A 221 -8.37 9.93 -34.41
CA GLY A 221 -9.62 9.20 -34.64
C GLY A 221 -9.94 8.14 -33.57
N THR A 222 -10.09 6.88 -33.95
CA THR A 222 -10.26 5.77 -33.00
C THR A 222 -8.92 5.17 -32.56
N ASN A 223 -7.83 5.41 -33.29
CA ASN A 223 -6.51 4.85 -33.00
C ASN A 223 -5.95 5.38 -31.68
N TRP A 224 -6.29 6.63 -31.31
CA TRP A 224 -5.86 7.18 -30.02
C TRP A 224 -6.38 6.37 -28.84
N LEU A 225 -7.58 5.76 -28.95
CA LEU A 225 -8.15 4.92 -27.88
C LEU A 225 -7.27 3.71 -27.62
N LEU A 226 -6.79 3.06 -28.69
CA LEU A 226 -5.86 1.93 -28.60
C LEU A 226 -4.48 2.34 -28.08
N SER A 227 -4.01 3.51 -28.50
CA SER A 227 -2.74 4.08 -28.01
C SER A 227 -2.81 4.53 -26.56
N SER A 228 -4.00 4.86 -26.03
CA SER A 228 -4.21 5.27 -24.64
C SER A 228 -4.34 4.11 -23.64
N LEU A 229 -4.41 2.86 -24.11
CA LEU A 229 -4.48 1.70 -23.23
C LEU A 229 -3.18 1.52 -22.44
N GLY A 230 -3.32 1.23 -21.15
CA GLY A 230 -2.20 0.91 -20.27
C GLY A 230 -1.50 -0.38 -20.68
N THR A 231 -0.35 -0.66 -20.04
CA THR A 231 0.50 -1.81 -20.36
C THR A 231 -0.24 -3.13 -20.17
N SER A 232 -0.97 -3.28 -19.06
CA SER A 232 -1.74 -4.50 -18.76
C SER A 232 -2.91 -4.66 -19.73
N ASP A 233 -3.66 -3.60 -19.98
CA ASP A 233 -4.84 -3.62 -20.85
C ASP A 233 -4.47 -3.91 -22.30
N TRP A 234 -3.39 -3.29 -22.79
CA TRP A 234 -2.85 -3.56 -24.12
C TRP A 234 -2.45 -5.03 -24.29
N LYS A 235 -1.76 -5.60 -23.29
CA LYS A 235 -1.38 -7.01 -23.29
C LYS A 235 -2.60 -7.92 -23.29
N LYS A 236 -3.59 -7.65 -22.41
CA LYS A 236 -4.85 -8.42 -22.34
C LYS A 236 -5.61 -8.38 -23.67
N LEU A 237 -5.69 -7.20 -24.30
CA LEU A 237 -6.36 -7.02 -25.59
C LEU A 237 -5.69 -7.83 -26.70
N LYS A 238 -4.36 -7.74 -26.82
CA LYS A 238 -3.59 -8.53 -27.80
C LYS A 238 -3.77 -10.03 -27.59
N GLU A 239 -3.68 -10.47 -26.34
CA GLU A 239 -3.84 -11.88 -25.97
C GLU A 239 -5.25 -12.40 -26.30
N LEU A 240 -6.29 -11.62 -25.99
CA LEU A 240 -7.67 -11.95 -26.32
C LEU A 240 -7.86 -12.18 -27.82
N PHE A 241 -7.40 -11.25 -28.67
CA PHE A 241 -7.55 -11.41 -30.12
C PHE A 241 -6.71 -12.55 -30.69
N LYS A 242 -5.51 -12.80 -30.15
CA LYS A 242 -4.70 -13.98 -30.50
C LYS A 242 -5.43 -15.29 -30.19
N ARG A 243 -6.08 -15.36 -29.02
CA ARG A 243 -6.86 -16.53 -28.59
C ARG A 243 -8.13 -16.70 -29.41
N MET A 244 -8.87 -15.64 -29.70
CA MET A 244 -10.04 -15.68 -30.57
C MET A 244 -9.69 -16.15 -31.98
N ALA A 245 -8.62 -15.61 -32.59
CA ALA A 245 -8.15 -16.06 -33.90
C ALA A 245 -7.74 -17.54 -33.89
N SER A 246 -7.03 -17.98 -32.84
CA SER A 246 -6.60 -19.38 -32.68
C SER A 246 -7.77 -20.35 -32.49
N ALA A 247 -8.79 -19.94 -31.75
CA ALA A 247 -9.99 -20.74 -31.45
C ALA A 247 -10.90 -20.94 -32.67
N LEU A 248 -10.74 -20.10 -33.71
CA LEU A 248 -11.40 -20.25 -35.01
C LEU A 248 -10.55 -21.03 -36.01
N GLY A 249 -9.22 -20.91 -35.96
CA GLY A 249 -8.29 -21.51 -36.94
C GLY A 249 -7.99 -22.99 -36.70
N LYS A 250 -8.02 -23.45 -35.45
CA LYS A 250 -7.97 -24.88 -35.11
C LYS A 250 -9.40 -25.28 -34.80
N GLY A 251 -9.89 -26.42 -35.29
CA GLY A 251 -11.24 -26.95 -35.01
C GLY A 251 -11.47 -27.34 -33.55
N THR A 252 -11.02 -26.51 -32.60
CA THR A 252 -11.42 -26.52 -31.21
C THR A 252 -12.93 -26.51 -31.12
N ASN A 253 -13.45 -27.12 -30.05
CA ASN A 253 -14.86 -27.31 -29.73
C ASN A 253 -15.66 -26.00 -29.51
N THR A 254 -15.27 -24.91 -30.19
CA THR A 254 -16.05 -23.70 -30.26
C THR A 254 -17.30 -24.02 -31.08
N ALA A 255 -18.45 -23.99 -30.42
CA ALA A 255 -19.75 -24.15 -31.07
C ALA A 255 -20.07 -22.90 -31.90
N VAL A 256 -19.26 -22.64 -32.93
CA VAL A 256 -19.53 -21.58 -33.90
C VAL A 256 -20.73 -22.05 -34.71
N PRO A 257 -21.83 -21.29 -34.71
CA PRO A 257 -23.01 -21.64 -35.49
C PRO A 257 -22.66 -21.84 -36.97
N LYS A 258 -23.28 -22.85 -37.62
CA LYS A 258 -23.04 -23.16 -39.05
C LYS A 258 -23.33 -22.00 -40.00
N ASN A 259 -24.10 -21.00 -39.54
CA ASN A 259 -24.45 -19.81 -40.29
C ASN A 259 -23.41 -18.68 -40.15
N VAL A 260 -22.29 -18.86 -39.43
CA VAL A 260 -21.19 -17.91 -39.35
C VAL A 260 -20.01 -18.44 -40.16
N ASN A 261 -19.45 -17.60 -41.05
CA ASN A 261 -18.25 -17.97 -41.79
C ASN A 261 -17.01 -17.87 -40.88
N ALA A 262 -16.74 -18.95 -40.14
CA ALA A 262 -15.63 -19.04 -39.19
C ALA A 262 -14.27 -18.73 -39.84
N ARG A 263 -14.10 -19.08 -41.13
CA ARG A 263 -12.86 -18.84 -41.88
C ARG A 263 -12.64 -17.35 -42.13
N LEU A 264 -13.64 -16.64 -42.65
CA LEU A 264 -13.54 -15.19 -42.89
C LEU A 264 -13.29 -14.41 -41.58
N LEU A 265 -13.96 -14.81 -40.50
CA LEU A 265 -13.80 -14.19 -39.19
C LEU A 265 -12.42 -14.48 -38.60
N GLY A 266 -11.92 -15.71 -38.74
CA GLY A 266 -10.58 -16.11 -38.33
C GLY A 266 -9.49 -15.36 -39.09
N ASP A 267 -9.60 -15.30 -40.42
CA ASP A 267 -8.65 -14.57 -41.28
C ASP A 267 -8.64 -13.07 -40.96
N GLY A 268 -9.80 -12.46 -40.72
CA GLY A 268 -9.90 -11.04 -40.35
C GLY A 268 -9.35 -10.73 -38.96
N LEU A 269 -9.58 -11.59 -37.97
CA LEU A 269 -8.98 -11.47 -36.64
C LEU A 269 -7.47 -11.69 -36.68
N ALA A 270 -6.97 -12.61 -37.50
CA ALA A 270 -5.53 -12.83 -37.69
C ALA A 270 -4.84 -11.58 -38.26
N LYS A 271 -5.43 -10.93 -39.27
CA LYS A 271 -4.94 -9.64 -39.79
C LYS A 271 -4.97 -8.54 -38.73
N LEU A 272 -6.03 -8.48 -37.92
CA LEU A 272 -6.09 -7.52 -36.81
C LEU A 272 -4.97 -7.75 -35.79
N VAL A 273 -4.70 -9.01 -35.45
CA VAL A 273 -3.59 -9.39 -34.56
C VAL A 273 -2.26 -8.94 -35.15
N GLU A 274 -2.02 -9.17 -36.45
CA GLU A 274 -0.80 -8.72 -37.14
C GLU A 274 -0.66 -7.19 -37.11
N LEU A 275 -1.75 -6.44 -37.30
CA LEU A 275 -1.74 -4.99 -37.19
C LEU A 275 -1.42 -4.50 -35.76
N LEU A 276 -1.93 -5.18 -34.72
CA LEU A 276 -1.66 -4.84 -33.32
C LEU A 276 -0.25 -5.28 -32.87
N ASP A 277 0.31 -6.33 -33.48
CA ASP A 277 1.70 -6.73 -33.26
C ASP A 277 2.67 -5.72 -33.89
N ASN A 278 2.32 -5.14 -35.05
CA ASN A 278 3.07 -4.08 -35.69
C ASN A 278 2.63 -2.66 -35.28
N TRP A 279 1.98 -2.53 -34.11
CA TRP A 279 1.54 -1.22 -33.62
C TRP A 279 2.75 -0.32 -33.35
N PRO A 280 2.70 0.97 -33.75
CA PRO A 280 3.81 1.87 -33.53
C PRO A 280 4.17 2.03 -32.06
N LEU A 281 5.46 2.23 -31.82
CA LEU A 281 6.05 2.37 -30.50
C LEU A 281 5.31 3.46 -29.71
N SER A 282 4.73 3.08 -28.59
CA SER A 282 3.96 3.97 -27.72
C SER A 282 4.35 3.69 -26.27
N LEU A 283 4.57 4.76 -25.50
CA LEU A 283 4.74 4.66 -24.06
C LEU A 283 3.40 4.28 -23.43
N ARG A 284 3.38 3.19 -22.67
CA ARG A 284 2.20 2.72 -21.96
C ARG A 284 2.52 2.57 -20.48
N TYR A 285 1.54 2.81 -19.65
CA TYR A 285 1.62 2.67 -18.20
C TYR A 285 0.20 2.43 -17.66
N ASP A 286 0.09 1.71 -16.53
CA ASP A 286 -1.22 1.39 -15.96
C ASP A 286 -1.74 2.52 -15.06
N LYS A 287 -0.83 3.24 -14.40
CA LYS A 287 -1.18 4.30 -13.47
C LYS A 287 -0.16 5.43 -13.55
N VAL A 288 -0.65 6.66 -13.37
CA VAL A 288 0.17 7.86 -13.17
C VAL A 288 -0.24 8.49 -11.83
N THR A 289 0.73 8.82 -10.99
CA THR A 289 0.48 9.40 -9.66
C THR A 289 1.45 10.52 -9.36
N LEU A 290 1.00 11.49 -8.56
CA LEU A 290 1.83 12.56 -8.05
C LEU A 290 2.60 12.07 -6.82
N THR A 291 3.94 12.17 -6.81
CA THR A 291 4.78 11.76 -5.67
C THR A 291 5.12 12.93 -4.77
N LYS A 292 5.80 13.94 -5.31
CA LYS A 292 6.28 15.09 -4.56
C LYS A 292 6.05 16.39 -5.33
N THR A 293 5.44 17.37 -4.67
CA THR A 293 5.31 18.73 -5.21
C THR A 293 6.22 19.67 -4.44
N ILE A 294 7.01 20.46 -5.15
CA ILE A 294 7.82 21.53 -4.57
C ILE A 294 7.39 22.85 -5.20
N GLN A 295 7.11 23.86 -4.37
CA GLN A 295 6.82 25.22 -4.80
C GLN A 295 7.59 26.19 -3.91
N THR A 296 8.73 26.68 -4.40
CA THR A 296 9.48 27.78 -3.79
C THR A 296 9.38 29.03 -4.69
N GLU A 297 9.96 30.14 -4.24
CA GLU A 297 9.97 31.39 -5.00
C GLU A 297 10.63 31.24 -6.37
N HIS A 298 11.74 30.49 -6.43
CA HIS A 298 12.56 30.35 -7.64
C HIS A 298 12.54 28.96 -8.27
N TYR A 299 11.92 27.95 -7.62
CA TYR A 299 11.91 26.59 -8.12
C TYR A 299 10.57 25.91 -7.88
N ARG A 300 10.05 25.28 -8.92
CA ARG A 300 8.79 24.55 -8.86
C ARG A 300 8.96 23.21 -9.54
N SER A 301 8.42 22.14 -8.94
CA SER A 301 8.47 20.80 -9.54
C SER A 301 7.27 19.94 -9.20
N LEU A 302 6.87 19.11 -10.16
CA LEU A 302 5.92 18.01 -10.01
C LEU A 302 6.66 16.68 -10.21
N GLY A 303 6.75 15.88 -9.16
CA GLY A 303 7.20 14.49 -9.22
C GLY A 303 6.08 13.59 -9.71
N ILE A 304 6.35 12.87 -10.80
CA ILE A 304 5.41 12.03 -11.52
C ILE A 304 5.94 10.59 -11.48
N LEU A 305 5.10 9.68 -10.99
CA LEU A 305 5.39 8.25 -10.95
C LEU A 305 4.45 7.52 -11.90
N LEU A 306 5.03 6.80 -12.85
CA LEU A 306 4.35 5.89 -13.75
C LEU A 306 4.50 4.46 -13.23
N SER A 307 3.42 3.68 -13.19
CA SER A 307 3.42 2.28 -12.78
C SER A 307 3.25 1.34 -13.97
N ASN A 308 3.96 0.21 -13.94
CA ASN A 308 3.97 -0.82 -14.97
C ASN A 308 4.21 -0.22 -16.37
N VAL A 309 5.35 0.43 -16.55
CA VAL A 309 5.70 1.14 -17.77
C VAL A 309 6.17 0.16 -18.83
N SER A 310 5.75 0.37 -20.07
CA SER A 310 6.29 -0.34 -21.23
C SER A 310 6.52 0.58 -22.42
N LEU A 311 7.57 0.29 -23.17
CA LEU A 311 7.92 0.95 -24.41
C LEU A 311 8.47 -0.09 -25.39
N GLY A 312 7.60 -0.57 -26.28
CA GLY A 312 7.93 -1.70 -27.15
C GLY A 312 8.11 -2.97 -26.33
N GLU A 313 9.29 -3.59 -26.44
CA GLU A 313 9.66 -4.79 -25.68
C GLU A 313 10.23 -4.48 -24.29
N GLN A 314 10.63 -3.23 -24.03
CA GLN A 314 11.15 -2.83 -22.73
C GLN A 314 10.01 -2.63 -21.73
N ARG A 315 10.24 -3.06 -20.48
CA ARG A 315 9.27 -2.98 -19.40
C ARG A 315 9.94 -2.69 -18.07
N TRP A 316 9.30 -1.82 -17.29
CA TRP A 316 9.75 -1.42 -15.96
C TRP A 316 8.55 -1.42 -15.00
N ASP A 317 8.77 -1.85 -13.76
CA ASP A 317 7.72 -1.88 -12.74
C ASP A 317 7.24 -0.46 -12.40
N SER A 318 8.16 0.50 -12.41
CA SER A 318 7.85 1.91 -12.24
C SER A 318 8.91 2.80 -12.89
N LEU A 319 8.52 4.06 -13.15
CA LEU A 319 9.41 5.13 -13.60
C LEU A 319 8.99 6.43 -12.92
N GLU A 320 9.90 7.01 -12.15
CA GLU A 320 9.73 8.32 -11.53
C GLU A 320 10.52 9.38 -12.28
N TYR A 321 9.93 10.56 -12.48
CA TYR A 321 10.63 11.72 -13.02
C TYR A 321 9.95 13.01 -12.54
N ASN A 322 10.67 14.13 -12.56
CA ASN A 322 10.08 15.43 -12.26
C ASN A 322 9.94 16.27 -13.52
N LEU A 323 8.79 16.92 -13.67
CA LEU A 323 8.65 18.12 -14.51
C LEU A 323 8.90 19.34 -13.62
N ALA A 324 9.93 20.12 -13.93
CA ALA A 324 10.34 21.24 -13.12
C ALA A 324 10.61 22.52 -13.93
N THR A 325 10.59 23.66 -13.25
CA THR A 325 11.00 24.96 -13.78
C THR A 325 11.78 25.75 -12.73
N VAL A 326 12.73 26.56 -13.20
CA VAL A 326 13.39 27.59 -12.40
C VAL A 326 12.97 28.94 -12.95
N ASP A 327 12.42 29.76 -12.06
CA ASP A 327 11.78 31.03 -12.41
C ASP A 327 12.62 32.17 -11.80
N GLU A 328 13.51 32.76 -12.59
CA GLU A 328 14.48 33.76 -12.11
C GLU A 328 13.83 35.13 -11.97
N ASN A 329 12.90 35.48 -12.87
CA ASN A 329 12.20 36.77 -12.85
C ASN A 329 10.75 36.64 -12.31
N GLY A 330 10.43 35.51 -11.70
CA GLY A 330 9.10 35.21 -11.15
C GLY A 330 8.07 34.71 -12.16
N GLY A 331 8.38 34.70 -13.46
CA GLY A 331 7.54 34.09 -14.49
C GLY A 331 7.58 32.57 -14.39
N PHE A 332 6.41 31.94 -14.29
CA PHE A 332 6.32 30.47 -14.26
C PHE A 332 6.75 29.89 -15.61
N GLY A 333 7.65 28.91 -15.58
CA GLY A 333 8.01 28.14 -16.78
C GLY A 333 9.13 28.75 -17.61
N GLU A 334 9.94 29.67 -17.04
CA GLU A 334 11.05 30.32 -17.75
C GLU A 334 12.14 29.33 -18.18
N ASN A 335 12.47 28.37 -17.29
CA ASN A 335 13.56 27.40 -17.53
C ASN A 335 13.09 25.97 -17.25
N PRO A 336 12.26 25.39 -18.16
CA PRO A 336 11.77 24.03 -18.02
C PRO A 336 12.90 23.01 -18.00
N ARG A 337 12.71 21.95 -17.21
CA ARG A 337 13.61 20.80 -17.17
C ARG A 337 12.86 19.53 -16.82
N LEU A 338 13.37 18.41 -17.32
CA LEU A 338 13.04 17.09 -16.82
C LEU A 338 14.16 16.61 -15.91
N GLU A 339 13.79 16.09 -14.74
CA GLU A 339 14.75 15.56 -13.78
C GLU A 339 14.48 14.08 -13.53
N PHE A 340 15.52 13.27 -13.58
CA PHE A 340 15.45 11.84 -13.34
C PHE A 340 16.27 11.51 -12.09
N PRO A 341 15.61 11.19 -10.95
CA PRO A 341 16.32 10.88 -9.71
C PRO A 341 17.17 9.61 -9.84
N GLU A 342 18.10 9.42 -8.92
CA GLU A 342 18.98 8.23 -8.89
C GLU A 342 18.24 6.89 -8.90
N SER A 343 16.99 6.84 -8.40
CA SER A 343 16.13 5.66 -8.47
C SER A 343 15.82 5.18 -9.88
N THR A 344 16.10 5.98 -10.91
CA THR A 344 15.85 5.66 -12.34
C THR A 344 17.01 5.00 -13.06
N ARG A 345 18.13 4.71 -12.39
CA ARG A 345 19.31 4.06 -13.01
C ARG A 345 19.03 2.70 -13.65
N ASN A 346 17.97 2.00 -13.21
CA ASN A 346 17.52 0.73 -13.81
C ASN A 346 16.62 0.93 -15.03
N VAL A 347 16.22 2.17 -15.33
CA VAL A 347 15.36 2.54 -16.46
C VAL A 347 16.15 3.27 -17.54
N ILE A 348 17.00 4.23 -17.14
CA ILE A 348 17.85 5.02 -18.04
C ILE A 348 19.23 4.36 -18.11
N GLU A 349 19.62 3.85 -19.28
CA GLU A 349 20.84 3.05 -19.46
C GLU A 349 22.09 3.88 -19.18
N ASN A 350 22.15 5.09 -19.74
CA ASN A 350 23.26 6.02 -19.54
C ASN A 350 22.90 7.10 -18.48
N TRP A 351 22.37 6.68 -17.33
CA TRP A 351 22.12 7.63 -16.24
C TRP A 351 23.44 8.15 -15.66
N PHE A 352 23.58 9.47 -15.53
CA PHE A 352 24.72 10.13 -14.88
C PHE A 352 24.27 11.32 -14.03
N VAL A 353 25.12 11.72 -13.09
CA VAL A 353 24.86 12.87 -12.22
C VAL A 353 25.19 14.14 -13.00
N GLU A 354 24.18 14.96 -13.27
CA GLU A 354 24.35 16.30 -13.85
C GLU A 354 24.20 17.39 -12.77
N SER A 355 23.48 17.10 -11.70
CA SER A 355 23.30 18.03 -10.58
C SER A 355 23.29 17.31 -9.24
N GLU A 356 24.02 17.89 -8.29
CA GLU A 356 24.08 17.47 -6.89
C GLU A 356 23.79 18.69 -6.01
N ASP A 357 22.68 18.65 -5.29
CA ASP A 357 22.32 19.64 -4.28
C ASP A 357 21.55 18.97 -3.13
N GLY A 358 21.02 19.77 -2.19
CA GLY A 358 20.24 19.27 -1.06
C GLY A 358 18.96 18.48 -1.43
N ARG A 359 18.62 18.35 -2.72
CA ARG A 359 17.51 17.55 -3.24
C ARG A 359 17.94 16.16 -3.74
N GLY A 360 19.24 15.85 -3.73
CA GLY A 360 19.82 14.57 -4.13
C GLY A 360 20.36 14.56 -5.56
N LEU A 361 20.99 13.43 -5.92
CA LEU A 361 21.60 13.19 -7.23
C LEU A 361 20.53 12.99 -8.30
N ARG A 362 20.68 13.69 -9.42
CA ARG A 362 19.76 13.59 -10.56
C ARG A 362 20.46 13.81 -11.89
N LEU A 363 19.94 13.15 -12.91
CA LEU A 363 20.14 13.52 -14.32
C LEU A 363 19.13 14.62 -14.65
N GLU A 364 19.59 15.71 -15.25
CA GLU A 364 18.77 16.88 -15.57
C GLU A 364 18.85 17.18 -17.07
N LEU A 365 17.71 17.22 -17.75
CA LEU A 365 17.60 17.62 -19.15
C LEU A 365 16.87 18.95 -19.24
N ARG A 366 17.60 20.00 -19.62
CA ARG A 366 17.07 21.37 -19.72
C ARG A 366 16.45 21.63 -21.07
N PHE A 367 15.37 22.40 -21.05
CA PHE A 367 14.68 22.94 -22.21
C PHE A 367 14.80 24.47 -22.14
N ALA A 368 15.65 25.05 -22.98
CA ALA A 368 15.91 26.48 -23.00
C ALA A 368 15.00 27.20 -24.01
N HIS A 369 14.54 28.39 -23.64
CA HIS A 369 13.85 29.27 -24.57
C HIS A 369 14.82 29.90 -25.60
N PRO A 370 14.36 30.18 -26.84
CA PRO A 370 13.00 29.95 -27.33
C PRO A 370 12.70 28.50 -27.68
N GLN A 371 13.66 27.68 -28.14
CA GLN A 371 13.43 26.30 -28.61
C GLN A 371 14.68 25.39 -28.58
N ALA A 372 15.51 25.44 -27.54
CA ALA A 372 16.71 24.61 -27.46
C ALA A 372 16.57 23.50 -26.41
N ILE A 373 17.06 22.30 -26.74
CA ILE A 373 17.31 21.23 -25.76
C ILE A 373 18.78 21.30 -25.36
N ASP A 374 19.13 20.91 -24.12
CA ASP A 374 20.52 20.76 -23.73
C ASP A 374 21.18 19.64 -24.57
N THR A 375 21.87 20.03 -25.64
CA THR A 375 22.45 19.07 -26.59
C THR A 375 23.59 18.28 -26.00
N ASN A 376 24.29 18.82 -25.00
CA ASN A 376 25.42 18.13 -24.36
C ASN A 376 24.89 16.95 -23.55
N VAL A 377 23.88 17.18 -22.71
CA VAL A 377 23.20 16.11 -21.99
C VAL A 377 22.54 15.14 -22.97
N TRP A 378 21.82 15.66 -23.98
CA TRP A 378 21.11 14.83 -24.96
C TRP A 378 22.01 13.85 -25.72
N GLN A 379 23.20 14.29 -26.13
CA GLN A 379 24.16 13.46 -26.89
C GLN A 379 24.84 12.37 -26.04
N LEU A 380 24.83 12.51 -24.71
CA LEU A 380 25.36 11.49 -23.79
C LEU A 380 24.36 10.35 -23.54
N LEU A 381 23.08 10.60 -23.80
CA LEU A 381 22.01 9.60 -23.68
C LEU A 381 22.10 8.59 -24.82
N SER A 382 21.82 7.32 -24.50
CA SER A 382 21.69 6.28 -25.52
C SER A 382 20.48 6.54 -26.43
N ASP A 383 20.45 5.95 -27.63
CA ASP A 383 19.28 6.03 -28.52
C ASP A 383 18.00 5.53 -27.82
N SER A 384 18.12 4.50 -26.98
CA SER A 384 17.01 3.97 -26.18
C SER A 384 16.49 5.01 -25.18
N ASP A 385 17.38 5.66 -24.44
CA ASP A 385 17.03 6.71 -23.47
C ASP A 385 16.41 7.93 -24.16
N GLN A 386 16.95 8.33 -25.31
CA GLN A 386 16.40 9.41 -26.12
C GLN A 386 14.97 9.10 -26.60
N ILE A 387 14.71 7.86 -27.05
CA ILE A 387 13.37 7.41 -27.44
C ILE A 387 12.42 7.41 -26.24
N LEU A 388 12.85 6.90 -25.08
CA LEU A 388 12.06 6.90 -23.85
C LEU A 388 11.68 8.32 -23.43
N ILE A 389 12.64 9.23 -23.38
CA ILE A 389 12.42 10.62 -22.98
C ILE A 389 11.52 11.34 -23.99
N ALA A 390 11.73 11.13 -25.29
CA ALA A 390 10.83 11.66 -26.32
C ALA A 390 9.39 11.14 -26.16
N ALA A 391 9.24 9.86 -25.79
CA ALA A 391 7.93 9.25 -25.54
C ALA A 391 7.28 9.78 -24.26
N LEU A 392 8.05 10.01 -23.19
CA LEU A 392 7.58 10.69 -21.97
C LEU A 392 7.08 12.09 -22.28
N VAL A 393 7.91 12.90 -22.95
CA VAL A 393 7.57 14.27 -23.34
C VAL A 393 6.32 14.32 -24.21
N SER A 394 6.18 13.40 -25.16
CA SER A 394 5.00 13.31 -26.02
C SER A 394 3.72 12.99 -25.26
N ASN A 395 3.83 12.30 -24.11
CA ASN A 395 2.70 11.94 -23.26
C ASN A 395 2.45 12.91 -22.09
N LEU A 396 3.27 13.96 -21.91
CA LEU A 396 3.18 14.87 -20.76
C LEU A 396 1.78 15.47 -20.59
N SER A 397 1.17 15.99 -21.65
CA SER A 397 -0.17 16.60 -21.55
C SER A 397 -1.24 15.60 -21.11
N VAL A 398 -1.13 14.34 -21.55
CA VAL A 398 -2.05 13.26 -21.13
C VAL A 398 -1.84 12.93 -19.66
N GLN A 399 -0.58 12.79 -19.24
CA GLN A 399 -0.22 12.51 -17.85
C GLN A 399 -0.70 13.62 -16.90
N LEU A 400 -0.42 14.88 -17.23
CA LEU A 400 -0.87 16.04 -16.47
C LEU A 400 -2.40 16.13 -16.42
N GLY A 401 -3.10 15.83 -17.52
CA GLY A 401 -4.57 15.82 -17.53
C GLY A 401 -5.19 14.68 -16.70
N ILE A 402 -4.49 13.56 -16.50
CA ILE A 402 -4.92 12.52 -15.55
C ILE A 402 -4.68 13.02 -14.12
N LEU A 403 -3.48 13.53 -13.83
CA LEU A 403 -3.12 14.05 -12.50
C LEU A 403 -4.02 15.19 -12.03
N GLU A 404 -4.37 16.13 -12.92
CA GLU A 404 -5.27 17.25 -12.63
C GLU A 404 -6.67 16.77 -12.22
N ARG A 405 -7.14 15.65 -12.79
CA ARG A 405 -8.46 15.07 -12.46
C ARG A 405 -8.44 14.26 -11.18
N GLU A 406 -7.34 13.57 -10.90
CA GLU A 406 -7.17 12.78 -9.67
C GLU A 406 -6.82 13.65 -8.47
N ALA A 407 -6.20 14.81 -8.70
CA ALA A 407 -5.88 15.74 -7.65
C ALA A 407 -7.11 16.59 -7.26
N ASP A 408 -7.65 16.32 -6.08
CA ASP A 408 -8.69 17.17 -5.43
C ASP A 408 -8.20 18.60 -5.12
N ASN A 409 -6.94 18.90 -5.43
CA ASN A 409 -6.23 20.08 -4.98
C ASN A 409 -6.18 21.16 -6.07
N LYS A 410 -7.12 22.11 -6.00
CA LYS A 410 -7.20 23.30 -6.89
C LYS A 410 -5.99 24.25 -6.77
N SER A 411 -5.03 24.00 -5.87
CA SER A 411 -3.92 24.91 -5.56
C SER A 411 -2.73 24.86 -6.53
N LEU A 412 -2.63 23.83 -7.40
CA LEU A 412 -1.41 23.59 -8.18
C LEU A 412 -1.27 24.42 -9.46
N ARG A 413 -2.19 25.35 -9.76
CA ARG A 413 -2.18 26.15 -11.01
C ARG A 413 -2.01 25.24 -12.25
N TRP A 414 -2.85 24.21 -12.37
CA TRP A 414 -2.72 23.17 -13.40
C TRP A 414 -2.59 23.68 -14.83
N THR A 415 -3.28 24.78 -15.18
CA THR A 415 -3.15 25.43 -16.49
C THR A 415 -1.68 25.75 -16.83
N GLU A 416 -0.90 26.23 -15.88
CA GLU A 416 0.50 26.59 -16.09
C GLU A 416 1.38 25.35 -16.28
N TRP A 417 1.12 24.28 -15.54
CA TRP A 417 1.80 23.00 -15.75
C TRP A 417 1.47 22.40 -17.11
N GLN A 418 0.21 22.50 -17.57
CA GLN A 418 -0.20 22.06 -18.89
C GLN A 418 0.51 22.86 -19.99
N GLU A 419 0.60 24.20 -19.83
CA GLU A 419 1.35 25.07 -20.73
C GLU A 419 2.84 24.72 -20.76
N LEU A 420 3.45 24.49 -19.60
CA LEU A 420 4.85 24.05 -19.49
C LEU A 420 5.08 22.71 -20.19
N GLY A 421 4.21 21.72 -19.96
CA GLY A 421 4.28 20.43 -20.62
C GLY A 421 4.13 20.54 -22.15
N ASN A 422 3.25 21.42 -22.63
CA ASN A 422 3.12 21.72 -24.06
C ASN A 422 4.38 22.39 -24.63
N ALA A 423 4.96 23.36 -23.90
CA ALA A 423 6.18 24.04 -24.31
C ALA A 423 7.36 23.05 -24.42
N VAL A 424 7.57 22.21 -23.41
CA VAL A 424 8.60 21.15 -23.44
C VAL A 424 8.40 20.22 -24.64
N ARG A 425 7.15 19.83 -24.93
CA ARG A 425 6.82 19.01 -26.11
C ARG A 425 7.16 19.71 -27.42
N GLU A 426 6.80 20.98 -27.56
CA GLU A 426 7.10 21.74 -28.78
C GLU A 426 8.61 21.89 -29.01
N ILE A 427 9.37 22.19 -27.96
CA ILE A 427 10.83 22.25 -28.01
C ILE A 427 11.41 20.91 -28.48
N MET A 428 10.95 19.79 -27.92
CA MET A 428 11.39 18.46 -28.32
C MET A 428 11.08 18.16 -29.79
N VAL A 429 9.85 18.42 -30.24
CA VAL A 429 9.43 18.16 -31.64
C VAL A 429 10.27 18.97 -32.64
N ASN A 430 10.56 20.25 -32.34
CA ASN A 430 11.33 21.10 -33.22
C ASN A 430 12.80 20.66 -33.33
N ASN A 431 13.42 20.28 -32.20
CA ASN A 431 14.81 19.78 -32.20
C ASN A 431 14.94 18.44 -32.95
N MET A 432 13.97 17.53 -32.77
CA MET A 432 13.94 16.24 -33.46
C MET A 432 13.75 16.37 -34.98
N ARG A 433 12.95 17.35 -35.43
CA ARG A 433 12.76 17.64 -36.87
C ARG A 433 14.03 18.18 -37.51
N ASN A 434 14.76 19.04 -36.81
CA ASN A 434 15.99 19.64 -37.30
C ASN A 434 17.11 18.59 -37.41
N HIS A 435 17.24 17.69 -36.43
CA HIS A 435 18.22 16.59 -36.49
C HIS A 435 18.00 15.65 -37.69
N ARG A 436 16.74 15.36 -38.06
CA ARG A 436 16.43 14.55 -39.25
C ARG A 436 16.81 15.23 -40.57
N ARG A 437 16.81 16.56 -40.62
CA ARG A 437 17.20 17.32 -41.82
C ARG A 437 18.71 17.45 -41.99
N THR A 438 19.49 17.31 -40.92
CA THR A 438 20.96 17.35 -40.96
C THR A 438 21.59 15.98 -41.25
N LEU A 439 20.83 14.89 -41.10
CA LEU A 439 21.28 13.51 -41.36
C LEU A 439 20.79 12.93 -42.71
N ALA A 440 19.86 13.62 -43.38
CA ALA A 440 19.42 13.32 -44.75
C ALA A 440 20.09 14.30 -45.72
#